data_AF-A0A4Z0F7X3-F1
#
_entry.id   AF-A0A4Z0F7X3-F1
#
_cell.length_a   1.000
_cell.length_b   1.000
_cell.length_c   1.000
_cell.angle_alpha   90.00
_cell.angle_beta   90.00
_cell.angle_gamma   90.00
#
_symmetry.space_group_name_H-M   'P 1'
#
loop_
_entity.id
_entity.type
_entity.pdbx_description
1 polymer ?
#
loop_
_entity_poly.entity_id
_entity_poly.type
_entity_poly.pdbx_seq_one_letter_code
_entity_poly.pdbx_strand_id
1 'polypeptide(L)'
;MATELKSNLKAPIAADEEGRVRIVLEENDQIPPTGLFVGDNGVGYMLRPGEEIAVPPGVLEILNNAVTSVPVVDPQTLEVIDYRSKKLYPFSRV
;
A
#
# COMPACT_ATOMS: atom_id res chain seq x y z
N MET A 1 -5.90 34.36 -21.85
CA MET A 1 -5.46 32.94 -21.82
C MET A 1 -4.88 32.68 -20.44
N ALA A 2 -5.59 31.96 -19.59
CA ALA A 2 -5.08 31.50 -18.30
C ALA A 2 -5.60 30.07 -18.11
N THR A 3 -4.71 29.10 -18.26
CA THR A 3 -5.01 27.68 -18.15
C THR A 3 -5.11 27.32 -16.67
N GLU A 4 -6.31 26.95 -16.22
CA GLU A 4 -6.55 26.43 -14.88
C GLU A 4 -5.89 25.05 -14.71
N LEU A 5 -4.81 25.00 -13.94
CA LEU A 5 -4.17 23.77 -13.48
C LEU A 5 -5.10 23.08 -12.47
N LYS A 6 -5.80 22.04 -12.92
CA LYS A 6 -6.58 21.16 -12.04
C LYS A 6 -5.61 20.37 -11.14
N SER A 7 -5.41 20.88 -9.94
CA SER A 7 -4.68 20.21 -8.86
C SER A 7 -5.44 18.96 -8.41
N ASN A 8 -5.03 17.79 -8.89
CA ASN A 8 -5.44 16.46 -8.39
C ASN A 8 -4.83 16.18 -7.01
N LEU A 9 -5.07 17.05 -6.03
CA LEU A 9 -4.66 16.84 -4.65
C LEU A 9 -5.62 15.84 -4.00
N LYS A 10 -5.21 14.58 -4.04
CA LYS A 10 -5.80 13.48 -3.28
C LYS A 10 -5.89 13.92 -1.81
N ALA A 11 -7.12 13.95 -1.28
CA ALA A 11 -7.46 14.52 0.02
C ALA A 11 -6.48 14.12 1.16
N PRO A 12 -6.10 15.05 2.06
CA PRO A 12 -5.41 14.70 3.29
C PRO A 12 -6.43 14.01 4.20
N ILE A 13 -6.34 12.70 4.31
CA ILE A 13 -7.25 11.89 5.12
C ILE A 13 -6.69 11.87 6.53
N ALA A 14 -7.41 12.51 7.45
CA ALA A 14 -7.31 12.41 8.91
C ALA A 14 -5.92 12.01 9.44
N ALA A 15 -4.97 12.94 9.31
CA ALA A 15 -3.79 12.92 10.15
C ALA A 15 -4.21 13.28 11.58
N ASP A 16 -3.90 12.45 12.58
CA ASP A 16 -3.86 12.90 13.99
C ASP A 16 -2.90 14.12 14.08
N GLU A 17 -2.91 14.93 15.16
CA GLU A 17 -2.05 16.14 15.29
C GLU A 17 -0.53 15.89 15.07
N GLU A 18 -0.11 14.62 15.01
CA GLU A 18 1.24 14.14 14.69
C GLU A 18 1.43 13.65 13.22
N GLY A 19 0.48 13.83 12.31
CA GLY A 19 0.63 13.42 10.90
C GLY A 19 0.39 11.94 10.62
N ARG A 20 -0.04 11.15 11.60
CA ARG A 20 -0.19 9.68 11.49
C ARG A 20 -1.51 9.31 10.83
N VAL A 21 -1.49 8.28 9.98
CA VAL A 21 -2.66 7.77 9.24
C VAL A 21 -3.01 6.38 9.78
N ARG A 22 -4.28 6.16 10.09
CA ARG A 22 -4.78 4.85 10.50
C ARG A 22 -5.02 3.97 9.28
N ILE A 23 -4.41 2.80 9.28
CA ILE A 23 -4.57 1.79 8.23
C ILE A 23 -4.83 0.43 8.84
N VAL A 24 -5.51 -0.41 8.05
CA VAL A 24 -5.65 -1.84 8.29
C VAL A 24 -5.04 -2.56 7.12
N LEU A 25 -4.08 -3.45 7.39
CA LEU A 25 -3.55 -4.33 6.37
C LEU A 25 -4.53 -5.47 6.10
N GLU A 26 -4.80 -5.72 4.83
CA GLU A 26 -5.58 -6.88 4.43
C GLU A 26 -4.73 -8.15 4.59
N GLU A 27 -5.39 -9.26 4.95
CA GLU A 27 -4.75 -10.57 4.99
C GLU A 27 -4.32 -10.99 3.59
N ASN A 28 -3.05 -11.37 3.45
CA ASN A 28 -2.46 -11.80 2.18
C ASN A 28 -1.43 -12.90 2.48
N ASP A 29 -1.42 -13.97 1.69
CA ASP A 29 -0.46 -15.09 1.80
C ASP A 29 1.01 -14.64 1.72
N GLN A 30 1.28 -13.46 1.16
CA GLN A 30 2.61 -12.86 1.09
C GLN A 30 3.06 -12.17 2.39
N ILE A 31 2.16 -11.96 3.36
CA ILE A 31 2.48 -11.37 4.66
C ILE A 31 2.75 -12.51 5.65
N PRO A 32 3.93 -12.57 6.28
CA PRO A 32 4.22 -13.57 7.30
C PRO A 32 3.19 -13.49 8.45
N PRO A 33 2.88 -14.62 9.11
CA PRO A 33 1.96 -14.63 10.24
C PRO A 33 2.46 -13.79 11.43
N THR A 34 3.75 -13.47 11.49
CA THR A 34 4.35 -12.57 12.47
C THR A 34 4.10 -11.08 12.18
N GLY A 35 3.55 -10.75 11.01
CA GLY A 35 3.34 -9.40 10.52
C GLY A 35 4.39 -8.94 9.51
N LEU A 36 4.11 -7.81 8.87
CA LEU A 36 4.99 -7.12 7.93
C LEU A 36 5.88 -6.13 8.70
N PHE A 37 7.20 -6.27 8.57
CA PHE A 37 8.14 -5.30 9.09
C PHE A 37 8.46 -4.23 8.05
N VAL A 38 8.28 -2.95 8.41
CA VAL A 38 8.58 -1.80 7.56
C VAL A 38 9.48 -0.84 8.31
N GLY A 39 10.60 -0.44 7.70
CA GLY A 39 11.48 0.59 8.24
C GLY A 39 11.26 1.93 7.54
N ASP A 40 11.03 2.99 8.30
CA ASP A 40 11.05 4.38 7.80
C ASP A 40 12.03 5.20 8.65
N ASN A 41 13.00 5.86 8.01
CA ASN A 41 13.98 6.73 8.67
C ASN A 41 14.70 6.10 9.90
N GLY A 42 15.00 4.80 9.85
CA GLY A 42 15.68 4.08 10.94
C GLY A 42 14.76 3.61 12.08
N VAL A 43 13.46 3.89 11.99
CA VAL A 43 12.44 3.37 12.91
C VAL A 43 11.75 2.16 12.27
N GLY A 44 11.72 1.05 12.99
CA GLY A 44 11.04 -0.18 12.57
C GLY A 44 9.60 -0.22 13.05
N TYR A 45 8.68 -0.53 12.14
CA TYR A 45 7.26 -0.72 12.39
C TYR A 45 6.87 -2.16 12.09
N MET A 46 6.09 -2.77 12.97
CA MET A 46 5.52 -4.10 12.77
C MET A 46 4.03 -3.99 12.55
N LEU A 47 3.60 -4.26 11.32
CA LEU A 47 2.22 -4.18 10.86
C LEU A 47 1.59 -5.56 10.89
N ARG A 48 0.54 -5.76 11.68
CA ARG A 48 -0.19 -7.03 11.72
C ARG A 48 -1.41 -6.96 10.79
N PRO A 49 -1.63 -7.97 9.94
CA PRO A 49 -2.87 -8.06 9.15
C PRO A 49 -4.10 -8.07 10.06
N GLY A 50 -5.16 -7.37 9.63
CA GLY A 50 -6.43 -7.31 10.36
C GLY A 50 -6.45 -6.42 11.61
N GLU A 51 -5.32 -5.81 11.99
CA GLU A 51 -5.25 -4.89 13.13
C GLU A 51 -5.20 -3.43 12.64
N GLU A 52 -5.95 -2.54 13.30
CA GLU A 52 -5.89 -1.10 13.07
C GLU A 52 -4.61 -0.53 13.65
N ILE A 53 -3.78 0.12 12.82
CA ILE A 53 -2.53 0.73 13.27
C ILE A 53 -2.36 2.13 12.70
N ALA A 54 -1.93 3.05 13.56
CA ALA A 54 -1.56 4.41 13.18
C ALA A 54 -0.08 4.44 12.73
N VAL A 55 0.16 4.76 11.47
CA VAL A 55 1.49 4.77 10.84
C VAL A 55 1.87 6.16 10.36
N PRO A 56 3.17 6.51 10.32
CA PRO A 56 3.60 7.76 9.69
C PRO A 56 3.35 7.73 8.16
N PRO A 57 3.30 8.90 7.51
CA PRO A 57 3.07 8.99 6.07
C PRO A 57 4.16 8.29 5.25
N GLY A 58 5.41 8.25 5.73
CA GLY A 58 6.50 7.52 5.07
C GLY A 58 6.23 6.02 4.93
N VAL A 59 5.71 5.38 5.99
CA VAL A 59 5.28 3.97 5.95
C VAL A 59 4.15 3.78 4.95
N LEU A 60 3.20 4.73 4.88
CA LEU A 60 2.13 4.70 3.89
C LEU A 60 2.64 4.81 2.45
N GLU A 61 3.67 5.61 2.22
CA GLU A 61 4.32 5.72 0.91
C GLU A 61 5.04 4.42 0.54
N ILE A 62 5.72 3.77 1.48
CA ILE A 62 6.36 2.46 1.26
C ILE A 62 5.30 1.44 0.83
N LEU A 63 4.17 1.36 1.54
CA LEU A 63 3.08 0.43 1.20
C LEU A 63 2.42 0.74 -0.16
N ASN A 64 2.34 2.02 -0.55
CA ASN A 64 1.82 2.38 -1.87
C ASN A 64 2.78 2.02 -3.01
N ASN A 65 4.08 2.14 -2.78
CA ASN A 65 5.12 1.80 -3.76
C ASN A 65 5.46 0.30 -3.78
N ALA A 66 5.05 -0.46 -2.77
CA ALA A 66 5.18 -1.91 -2.72
C ALA A 66 4.25 -2.58 -3.75
N VAL A 67 4.71 -2.67 -4.99
CA VAL A 67 4.04 -3.34 -6.11
C VAL A 67 4.79 -4.59 -6.53
N THR A 68 4.04 -5.59 -6.99
CA THR A 68 4.55 -6.83 -7.56
C THR A 68 3.95 -7.06 -8.93
N SER A 69 4.68 -7.75 -9.81
CA SER A 69 4.23 -8.09 -11.15
C SER A 69 3.75 -9.54 -11.16
N VAL A 70 2.46 -9.74 -11.41
CA VAL A 70 1.86 -11.08 -11.49
C VAL A 70 1.64 -11.42 -12.96
N PRO A 71 2.11 -12.58 -13.45
CA PRO A 71 1.86 -12.99 -14.83
C PRO A 71 0.37 -13.22 -15.06
N VAL A 72 -0.14 -12.68 -16.15
CA VAL A 72 -1.48 -12.95 -16.67
C VAL A 72 -1.34 -14.11 -17.65
N VAL A 73 -1.87 -15.25 -17.24
CA VAL A 73 -1.80 -16.50 -18.00
C VAL A 73 -3.09 -16.68 -18.78
N ASP A 74 -3.00 -17.06 -20.06
CA ASP A 74 -4.16 -17.44 -20.85
C ASP A 74 -4.80 -18.72 -20.29
N PRO A 75 -6.11 -18.74 -19.99
CA PRO A 75 -6.75 -19.92 -19.43
C PRO A 75 -6.84 -21.10 -20.41
N GLN A 76 -6.64 -20.90 -21.72
CA GLN A 76 -6.70 -21.95 -22.74
C GLN A 76 -5.31 -22.43 -23.16
N THR A 77 -4.35 -21.53 -23.38
CA THR A 77 -2.99 -21.91 -23.84
C THR A 77 -1.99 -22.10 -22.70
N LEU A 78 -2.34 -21.65 -21.48
CA LEU A 78 -1.44 -21.60 -20.32
C LEU A 78 -0.14 -20.81 -20.55
N GLU A 79 -0.11 -19.98 -21.58
CA GLU A 79 1.02 -19.11 -21.88
C GLU A 79 0.92 -17.79 -21.11
N VAL A 80 2.07 -17.22 -20.75
CA VAL A 80 2.14 -15.90 -20.12
C VAL A 80 1.96 -14.85 -21.22
N ILE A 81 0.80 -14.20 -21.25
CA ILE A 81 0.50 -13.17 -22.25
C ILE A 81 1.05 -11.81 -21.82
N ASP A 82 0.93 -11.50 -20.52
CA ASP A 82 1.26 -10.18 -20.00
C ASP A 82 1.65 -10.24 -18.52
N TYR A 83 2.14 -9.13 -17.97
CA TYR A 83 2.41 -8.96 -16.54
C TYR A 83 1.60 -7.80 -15.98
N ARG A 84 0.73 -8.07 -15.02
CA ARG A 84 -0.07 -7.05 -14.35
C ARG A 84 0.59 -6.61 -13.05
N SER A 85 0.75 -5.31 -12.87
CA SER A 85 1.16 -4.72 -11.60
C SER A 85 0.00 -4.80 -10.58
N LYS A 86 0.27 -5.40 -9.42
CA LYS A 86 -0.64 -5.48 -8.27
C LYS A 86 0.09 -4.96 -7.03
N LYS A 87 -0.63 -4.35 -6.08
CA LYS A 87 -0.06 -4.04 -4.77
C LYS A 87 0.34 -5.33 -4.05
N LEU A 88 1.57 -5.36 -3.54
CA LEU A 88 2.08 -6.48 -2.76
C LEU A 88 1.39 -6.56 -1.40
N TYR A 89 1.20 -5.40 -0.76
CA TYR A 89 0.53 -5.26 0.53
C TYR A 89 -0.70 -4.37 0.39
N PRO A 90 -1.87 -4.93 0.06
CA PRO A 90 -3.12 -4.17 0.06
C PRO A 90 -3.46 -3.73 1.49
N PHE A 91 -3.94 -2.49 1.60
CA PHE A 91 -4.35 -1.88 2.86
C PHE A 91 -5.54 -0.96 2.63
N SER A 92 -6.38 -0.86 3.66
CA SER A 92 -7.52 0.04 3.71
C SER A 92 -7.28 1.13 4.75
N ARG A 93 -7.81 2.32 4.49
CA ARG A 93 -7.76 3.46 5.43
C ARG A 93 -9.04 3.43 6.27
N VAL A 94 -8.91 3.70 7.57
CA VAL A 94 -10.04 3.72 8.54
C VAL A 94 -10.21 5.12 9.09
#